data_AF-A0A4W5Q4U7-F1
#
_entry.id   AF-A0A4W5Q4U7-F1
#
_cell.length_a   1.000
_cell.length_b   1.000
_cell.length_c   1.000
_cell.angle_alpha   90.00
_cell.angle_beta   90.00
_cell.angle_gamma   90.00
#
_symmetry.space_group_name_H-M   'P 1'
#
loop_
_entity.id
_entity.type
_entity.pdbx_description
1 polymer ?
#
loop_
_entity_poly.entity_id
_entity_poly.type
_entity_poly.pdbx_seq_one_letter_code
_entity_poly.pdbx_strand_id
1 'polypeptide(L)'
;MDGKQACELMISALELDRNLFRVGQSKVFFRAGVLGHLEEERDLKITDTIIRFQSAARGYLARRAFLKKQQQLSAMRVMQRNCAAYLKLRNWQWWRLFTKVKPLLQVTRQDEEIQVREAELKNAKDNLSRVEQDYTDLDKKHVQLMEEKAVLTDQLQAEAELFAEAEEMRARLVSRKQELEEILGELEGRLEEEEERGVQMTNEKKKMQQHVTDLEEQLEEEESARQRLQLEKVTLETKVKSLETEMLSTGEQRDRLSKVTIVTLD
;
A
#
# COMPACT_ATOMS: atom_id res chain seq x y z
N MET A 1 -6.79 -8.52 36.29
CA MET A 1 -6.17 -9.69 35.64
C MET A 1 -6.28 -9.46 34.15
N ASP A 2 -5.15 -9.45 33.44
CA ASP A 2 -5.15 -9.27 31.99
C ASP A 2 -5.83 -10.47 31.30
N GLY A 3 -6.57 -10.23 30.22
CA GLY A 3 -7.34 -11.27 29.52
C GLY A 3 -6.44 -12.36 28.94
N LYS A 4 -5.25 -11.97 28.45
CA LYS A 4 -4.23 -12.91 27.99
C LYS A 4 -3.74 -13.80 29.14
N GLN A 5 -3.39 -13.19 30.27
CA GLN A 5 -2.91 -13.89 31.46
C GLN A 5 -3.97 -14.85 32.03
N ALA A 6 -5.25 -14.45 32.01
CA ALA A 6 -6.35 -15.31 32.41
C ALA A 6 -6.47 -16.55 31.50
N CYS A 7 -6.39 -16.37 30.17
CA CYS A 7 -6.40 -17.48 29.22
C CYS A 7 -5.21 -18.43 29.40
N GLU A 8 -4.01 -17.91 29.64
CA GLU A 8 -2.82 -18.74 29.91
C GLU A 8 -3.00 -19.60 31.17
N LEU A 9 -3.55 -19.04 32.25
CA LEU A 9 -3.85 -19.77 33.47
C LEU A 9 -4.95 -20.84 33.26
N MET A 10 -6.02 -20.50 32.54
CA MET A 10 -7.09 -21.45 32.22
C MET A 10 -6.59 -22.63 31.39
N ILE A 11 -5.78 -22.37 30.35
CA ILE A 11 -5.21 -23.43 29.51
C ILE A 11 -4.21 -24.28 30.30
N SER A 12 -3.45 -23.66 31.22
CA SER A 12 -2.58 -24.41 32.13
C SER A 12 -3.36 -25.34 33.05
N ALA A 13 -4.54 -24.91 33.53
CA ALA A 13 -5.41 -25.75 34.36
C ALA A 13 -6.09 -26.88 33.56
N LEU A 14 -6.21 -26.73 32.25
CA LEU A 14 -6.64 -27.79 31.32
C LEU A 14 -5.50 -28.77 30.95
N GLU A 15 -4.28 -28.55 31.46
CA GLU A 15 -3.10 -29.41 31.24
C GLU A 15 -2.79 -29.67 29.75
N LEU A 16 -3.16 -28.73 28.86
CA LEU A 16 -2.91 -28.84 27.42
C LEU A 16 -1.42 -28.69 27.10
N ASP A 17 -0.89 -29.57 26.25
CA ASP A 17 0.50 -29.46 25.76
C ASP A 17 0.69 -28.11 25.05
N ARG A 18 1.76 -27.40 25.43
CA ARG A 18 2.17 -26.13 24.84
C ARG A 18 2.36 -26.20 23.33
N ASN A 19 2.61 -27.36 22.73
CA ASN A 19 2.74 -27.53 21.28
C ASN A 19 1.40 -27.47 20.54
N LEU A 20 0.28 -27.64 21.25
CA LEU A 20 -1.06 -27.72 20.67
C LEU A 20 -1.76 -26.36 20.56
N PHE A 21 -1.23 -25.31 21.21
CA PHE A 21 -1.83 -23.97 21.17
C PHE A 21 -0.80 -22.84 21.15
N ARG A 22 -1.24 -21.63 20.78
CA ARG A 22 -0.49 -20.36 20.92
C ARG A 22 -1.44 -19.26 21.37
N VAL A 23 -1.08 -18.56 22.45
CA VAL A 23 -1.84 -17.40 22.95
C VAL A 23 -1.26 -16.12 22.34
N GLY A 24 -2.04 -15.48 21.46
CA GLY A 24 -1.74 -14.17 20.91
C GLY A 24 -2.28 -13.03 21.78
N GLN A 25 -2.13 -11.79 21.30
CA GLN A 25 -2.60 -10.59 22.03
C GLN A 25 -4.14 -10.52 22.13
N SER A 26 -4.84 -10.96 21.09
CA SER A 26 -6.30 -10.89 21.01
C SER A 26 -7.00 -12.23 20.79
N LYS A 27 -6.24 -13.29 20.46
CA LYS A 27 -6.78 -14.60 20.06
C LYS A 27 -5.90 -15.75 20.53
N VAL A 28 -6.51 -16.92 20.76
CA VAL A 28 -5.82 -18.19 20.99
C VAL A 28 -5.94 -19.04 19.73
N PHE A 29 -4.83 -19.59 19.27
CA PHE A 29 -4.77 -20.49 18.11
C PHE A 29 -4.54 -21.90 18.59
N PHE A 30 -5.34 -22.85 18.11
CA PHE A 30 -5.21 -24.28 18.41
C PHE A 30 -4.79 -25.05 17.15
N ARG A 31 -4.06 -26.15 17.32
CA ARG A 31 -3.88 -27.13 16.23
C ARG A 31 -5.19 -27.82 15.89
N ALA A 32 -5.27 -28.38 14.68
CA ALA A 32 -6.42 -29.14 14.23
C ALA A 32 -6.75 -30.28 15.22
N GLY A 33 -8.05 -30.50 15.46
CA GLY A 33 -8.56 -31.54 16.36
C GLY A 33 -8.64 -31.15 17.84
N VAL A 34 -7.78 -30.25 18.31
CA VAL A 34 -7.75 -29.85 19.74
C VAL A 34 -9.05 -29.19 20.17
N LEU A 35 -9.58 -28.28 19.36
CA LEU A 35 -10.84 -27.59 19.68
C LEU A 35 -12.01 -28.58 19.76
N GLY A 36 -12.13 -29.50 18.79
CA GLY A 36 -13.19 -30.51 18.78
C GLY A 36 -13.16 -31.39 20.02
N HIS A 37 -11.97 -31.81 20.46
CA HIS A 37 -11.82 -32.58 21.70
C HIS A 37 -12.27 -31.79 22.94
N LEU A 38 -11.88 -30.52 23.06
CA LEU A 38 -12.34 -29.66 24.15
C LEU A 38 -13.87 -29.44 24.13
N GLU A 39 -14.49 -29.41 22.95
CA GLU A 39 -15.94 -29.34 22.82
C GLU A 39 -16.63 -30.63 23.27
N GLU A 40 -16.09 -31.79 22.95
CA GLU A 40 -16.62 -33.08 23.42
C GLU A 40 -16.55 -33.18 24.96
N GLU A 41 -15.43 -32.80 25.57
CA GLU A 41 -15.30 -32.78 27.03
C GLU A 41 -16.28 -31.80 27.69
N ARG A 42 -16.43 -30.61 27.10
CA ARG A 42 -17.42 -29.62 27.53
C ARG A 42 -18.84 -30.20 27.46
N ASP A 43 -19.18 -30.85 26.35
CA ASP A 43 -20.52 -31.40 26.13
C ASP A 43 -20.85 -32.49 27.16
N LEU A 44 -19.88 -33.36 27.50
CA LEU A 44 -20.04 -34.35 28.58
C LEU A 44 -20.35 -33.69 29.93
N LYS A 45 -19.69 -32.57 30.26
CA LYS A 45 -19.93 -31.85 31.52
C LYS A 45 -21.27 -31.12 31.55
N ILE A 46 -21.67 -30.53 30.43
CA ILE A 46 -22.89 -29.69 30.37
C ILE A 46 -24.16 -30.54 30.17
N THR A 47 -24.05 -31.76 29.64
CA THR A 47 -25.20 -32.63 29.32
C THR A 47 -26.16 -32.83 30.50
N ASP A 48 -25.69 -33.17 31.71
CA ASP A 48 -26.58 -33.36 32.86
C ASP A 48 -27.30 -32.05 33.24
N THR A 49 -26.60 -30.92 33.17
CA THR A 49 -27.18 -29.59 33.42
C THR A 49 -28.26 -29.25 32.40
N ILE A 50 -28.01 -29.54 31.10
CA ILE A 50 -29.01 -29.36 30.04
C ILE A 50 -30.23 -30.24 30.30
N ILE A 51 -30.05 -31.52 30.64
CA ILE A 51 -31.16 -32.44 30.91
C ILE A 51 -31.99 -31.95 32.11
N ARG A 52 -31.35 -31.49 33.19
CA ARG A 52 -32.03 -30.89 34.34
C ARG A 52 -32.80 -29.63 33.96
N PHE A 53 -32.20 -28.73 33.19
CA PHE A 53 -32.88 -27.53 32.71
C PHE A 53 -34.09 -27.89 31.83
N GLN A 54 -33.90 -28.77 30.85
CA GLN A 54 -34.96 -29.17 29.94
C GLN A 54 -36.11 -29.86 30.66
N SER A 55 -35.82 -30.75 31.63
CA SER A 55 -36.87 -31.42 32.43
C SER A 55 -37.64 -30.41 33.30
N ALA A 56 -36.95 -29.44 33.92
CA ALA A 56 -37.59 -28.36 34.66
C ALA A 56 -38.47 -27.48 33.76
N ALA A 57 -37.97 -27.08 32.59
CA ALA A 57 -38.70 -26.27 31.61
C ALA A 57 -39.93 -26.99 31.06
N ARG A 58 -39.79 -28.26 30.65
CA ARG A 58 -40.92 -29.11 30.21
C ARG A 58 -41.94 -29.27 31.33
N GLY A 59 -41.49 -29.49 32.56
CA GLY A 59 -42.37 -29.58 33.74
C GLY A 59 -43.12 -28.28 34.01
N TYR A 60 -42.45 -27.13 33.91
CA TYR A 60 -43.08 -25.81 34.07
C TYR A 60 -44.16 -25.56 33.01
N LEU A 61 -43.85 -25.82 31.74
CA LEU A 61 -44.80 -25.69 30.63
C LEU A 61 -46.00 -26.63 30.82
N ALA A 62 -45.76 -27.89 31.18
CA ALA A 62 -46.82 -28.88 31.42
C ALA A 62 -47.74 -28.45 32.57
N ARG A 63 -47.19 -27.97 33.70
CA ARG A 63 -47.99 -27.46 34.83
C ARG A 63 -48.81 -26.23 34.46
N ARG A 64 -48.23 -25.27 33.71
CA ARG A 64 -48.99 -24.11 33.21
C ARG A 64 -50.11 -24.51 32.25
N ALA A 65 -49.84 -25.43 31.33
CA ALA A 65 -50.85 -25.95 30.42
C ALA A 65 -51.96 -26.69 31.18
N PHE A 66 -51.60 -27.47 32.21
CA PHE A 66 -52.54 -28.16 33.08
C PHE A 66 -53.41 -27.17 33.86
N LEU A 67 -52.83 -26.16 34.50
CA LEU A 67 -53.59 -25.12 35.21
C LEU A 67 -54.55 -24.38 34.27
N LYS A 68 -54.11 -24.04 33.05
CA LYS A 68 -54.99 -23.45 32.03
C LYS A 68 -56.15 -24.38 31.68
N LYS A 69 -55.90 -25.68 31.46
CA LYS A 69 -56.95 -26.68 31.20
C LYS A 69 -57.91 -26.84 32.39
N GLN A 70 -57.40 -26.83 33.61
CA GLN A 70 -58.21 -26.92 34.83
C GLN A 70 -59.12 -25.70 34.98
N GLN A 71 -58.59 -24.50 34.74
CA GLN A 71 -59.38 -23.27 34.74
C GLN A 71 -60.44 -23.29 33.63
N GLN A 72 -60.09 -23.73 32.41
CA GLN A 72 -61.04 -23.90 31.32
C GLN A 72 -62.16 -24.89 31.67
N LEU A 73 -61.83 -26.02 32.31
CA LEU A 73 -62.82 -27.01 32.72
C LEU A 73 -63.76 -26.47 33.81
N SER A 74 -63.22 -25.72 34.78
CA SER A 74 -64.03 -25.02 35.79
C SER A 74 -64.95 -23.98 35.15
N ALA A 75 -64.41 -23.12 34.27
CA ALA A 75 -65.18 -22.13 33.53
C ALA A 75 -66.27 -22.79 32.68
N MET A 76 -65.96 -23.91 32.00
CA MET A 76 -66.93 -24.67 31.22
C MET A 76 -68.09 -25.17 32.08
N ARG A 77 -67.84 -25.70 33.29
CA ARG A 77 -68.90 -26.13 34.22
C ARG A 77 -69.79 -24.96 34.64
N VAL A 78 -69.20 -23.80 34.93
CA VAL A 78 -69.95 -22.58 35.28
C VAL A 78 -70.81 -22.14 34.09
N MET A 79 -70.24 -22.09 32.89
CA MET A 79 -70.97 -21.74 31.67
C MET A 79 -72.12 -22.72 31.42
N GLN A 80 -71.88 -24.02 31.50
CA GLN A 80 -72.92 -25.05 31.33
C GLN A 80 -74.06 -24.88 32.35
N ARG A 81 -73.73 -24.66 33.63
CA ARG A 81 -74.73 -24.40 34.67
C ARG A 81 -75.53 -23.12 34.38
N ASN A 82 -74.86 -22.05 33.96
CA ASN A 82 -75.50 -20.79 33.60
C ASN A 82 -76.41 -20.94 32.36
N CYS A 83 -75.96 -21.65 31.33
CA CYS A 83 -76.79 -21.97 30.16
C CYS A 83 -78.02 -22.79 30.55
N ALA A 84 -77.87 -23.80 31.40
CA ALA A 84 -79.00 -24.59 31.90
C ALA A 84 -79.98 -23.74 32.72
N ALA A 85 -79.48 -22.85 33.58
CA ALA A 85 -80.31 -21.90 34.32
C ALA A 85 -81.04 -20.92 33.38
N TYR A 86 -80.34 -20.38 32.38
CA TYR A 86 -80.93 -19.51 31.36
C TYR A 86 -82.03 -20.23 30.57
N LEU A 87 -81.82 -21.49 30.15
CA LEU A 87 -82.83 -22.27 29.45
C LEU A 87 -84.11 -22.47 30.27
N LYS A 88 -83.99 -22.57 31.60
CA LYS A 88 -85.14 -22.60 32.53
C LYS A 88 -85.82 -21.24 32.65
N LEU A 89 -85.04 -20.16 32.74
CA LEU A 89 -85.55 -18.81 33.01
C LEU A 89 -86.05 -18.06 31.77
N ARG A 90 -85.56 -18.37 30.56
CA ARG A 90 -85.83 -17.58 29.35
C ARG A 90 -87.33 -17.44 29.00
N ASN A 91 -88.13 -18.45 29.35
CA ASN A 91 -89.58 -18.46 29.10
C ASN A 91 -90.41 -17.97 30.31
N TRP A 92 -89.77 -17.67 31.44
CA TRP A 92 -90.45 -17.19 32.64
C TRP A 92 -90.95 -15.74 32.46
N GLN A 93 -92.23 -15.48 32.74
CA GLN A 93 -92.86 -14.20 32.41
C GLN A 93 -92.23 -13.00 33.15
N TRP A 94 -91.86 -13.16 34.42
CA TRP A 94 -91.17 -12.13 35.19
C TRP A 94 -89.80 -11.77 34.62
N TRP A 95 -89.04 -12.76 34.13
CA TRP A 95 -87.77 -12.51 33.45
C TRP A 95 -87.96 -11.71 32.16
N ARG A 96 -88.97 -12.03 31.35
CA ARG A 96 -89.30 -11.28 30.12
C ARG A 96 -89.65 -9.83 30.44
N LEU A 97 -90.45 -9.57 31.47
CA LEU A 97 -90.76 -8.21 31.92
C LEU A 97 -89.50 -7.45 32.33
N PHE A 98 -88.68 -8.03 33.19
CA PHE A 98 -87.43 -7.42 33.67
C PHE A 98 -86.49 -7.05 32.51
N THR A 99 -86.28 -7.95 31.55
CA THR A 99 -85.39 -7.68 30.39
C THR A 99 -85.88 -6.56 29.47
N LYS A 100 -87.20 -6.30 29.42
CA LYS A 100 -87.77 -5.16 28.66
C LYS A 100 -87.66 -3.84 29.42
N VAL A 101 -87.78 -3.88 30.75
CA VAL A 101 -87.77 -2.67 31.59
C VAL A 101 -86.35 -2.21 31.93
N LYS A 102 -85.42 -3.14 32.19
CA LYS A 102 -84.04 -2.81 32.61
C LYS A 102 -83.30 -1.87 31.64
N PRO A 103 -83.33 -2.05 30.30
CA PRO A 103 -82.65 -1.16 29.37
C PRO A 103 -83.19 0.28 29.35
N LEU A 104 -84.41 0.51 29.84
CA LEU A 104 -84.99 1.84 29.97
C LEU A 104 -84.40 2.61 31.17
N LEU A 105 -83.72 1.91 32.09
CA LEU A 105 -82.99 2.47 33.22
C LEU A 105 -81.51 2.61 32.84
N GLN A 106 -81.19 3.62 32.03
CA GLN A 106 -79.89 3.74 31.32
C GLN A 106 -78.71 4.24 32.16
N VAL A 107 -78.98 4.82 33.34
CA VAL A 107 -78.00 5.66 34.06
C VAL A 107 -76.73 4.89 34.45
N THR A 108 -76.84 3.67 35.02
CA THR A 108 -75.67 2.93 35.50
C THR A 108 -74.81 2.31 34.40
N ARG A 109 -75.37 2.04 33.21
CA ARG A 109 -74.61 1.49 32.08
C ARG A 109 -73.81 2.56 31.35
N GLN A 110 -74.32 3.79 31.32
CA GLN A 110 -73.62 4.93 30.72
C GLN A 110 -72.36 5.27 31.50
N ASP A 111 -72.39 5.23 32.84
CA ASP A 111 -71.21 5.49 33.67
C ASP A 111 -70.08 4.47 33.45
N GLU A 112 -70.40 3.17 33.37
CA GLU A 112 -69.41 2.13 33.07
C GLU A 112 -68.82 2.29 31.66
N GLU A 113 -69.66 2.57 30.65
CA GLU A 113 -69.19 2.82 29.28
C GLU A 113 -68.29 4.07 29.21
N ILE A 114 -68.65 5.15 29.93
CA ILE A 114 -67.84 6.37 30.01
C ILE A 114 -66.47 6.07 30.64
N GLN A 115 -66.41 5.34 31.76
CA GLN A 115 -65.15 4.99 32.41
C GLN A 115 -64.22 4.16 31.51
N VAL A 116 -64.77 3.19 30.78
CA VAL A 116 -64.00 2.38 29.82
C VAL A 116 -63.46 3.28 28.71
N ARG A 117 -64.28 4.17 28.14
CA ARG A 117 -63.88 5.09 27.08
C ARG A 117 -62.84 6.09 27.55
N GLU A 118 -62.94 6.60 28.78
CA GLU A 118 -61.96 7.48 29.38
C GLU A 118 -60.61 6.79 29.57
N ALA A 119 -60.60 5.54 30.04
CA ALA A 119 -59.39 4.75 30.17
C ALA A 119 -58.73 4.46 28.81
N GLU A 120 -59.52 4.10 27.79
CA GLU A 120 -59.04 3.91 26.42
C GLU A 120 -58.47 5.21 25.84
N LEU A 121 -59.17 6.33 26.02
CA LEU A 121 -58.73 7.65 25.56
C LEU A 121 -57.42 8.06 26.24
N LYS A 122 -57.28 7.82 27.54
CA LYS A 122 -56.05 8.09 28.28
C LYS A 122 -54.88 7.27 27.74
N ASN A 123 -55.06 5.96 27.60
CA ASN A 123 -54.03 5.08 27.04
C ASN A 123 -53.64 5.47 25.61
N ALA A 124 -54.60 5.89 24.79
CA ALA A 124 -54.34 6.36 23.43
C ALA A 124 -53.52 7.67 23.43
N LYS A 125 -53.86 8.62 24.31
CA LYS A 125 -53.12 9.88 24.47
C LYS A 125 -51.69 9.66 24.96
N ASP A 126 -51.51 8.79 25.96
CA ASP A 126 -50.18 8.46 26.50
C ASP A 126 -49.30 7.79 25.45
N ASN A 127 -49.87 6.87 24.65
CA ASN A 127 -49.16 6.24 23.53
C ASN A 127 -48.83 7.23 22.42
N LEU A 128 -49.76 8.12 22.06
CA LEU A 128 -49.54 9.14 21.04
C LEU A 128 -48.39 10.07 21.45
N SER A 129 -48.40 10.57 22.68
CA SER A 129 -47.35 11.45 23.19
C SER A 129 -45.97 10.79 23.18
N ARG A 130 -45.88 9.50 23.54
CA ARG A 130 -44.62 8.75 23.46
C ARG A 130 -44.13 8.63 22.02
N VAL A 131 -45.02 8.26 21.09
CA VAL A 131 -44.66 8.08 19.67
C VAL A 131 -44.26 9.40 19.02
N GLU A 132 -44.94 10.50 19.34
CA GLU A 132 -44.56 11.84 18.86
C GLU A 132 -43.17 12.22 19.37
N GLN A 133 -42.85 11.95 20.64
CA GLN A 133 -41.52 12.21 21.18
C GLN A 133 -40.45 11.36 20.48
N ASP A 134 -40.66 10.05 20.36
CA ASP A 134 -39.75 9.14 19.67
C ASP A 134 -39.53 9.57 18.20
N TYR A 135 -40.60 10.01 17.52
CA TYR A 135 -40.53 10.51 16.15
C TYR A 135 -39.67 11.78 16.07
N THR A 136 -39.88 12.75 16.95
CA THR A 136 -39.10 14.00 16.95
C THR A 136 -37.62 13.77 17.22
N ASP A 137 -37.26 12.81 18.08
CA ASP A 137 -35.86 12.49 18.36
C ASP A 137 -35.21 11.71 17.21
N LEU A 138 -35.98 10.86 16.53
CA LEU A 138 -35.52 10.15 15.34
C LEU A 138 -35.33 11.11 14.15
N ASP A 139 -36.24 12.06 13.95
CA ASP A 139 -36.16 13.07 12.90
C ASP A 139 -34.93 13.97 13.07
N LYS A 140 -34.64 14.43 14.29
CA LYS A 140 -33.40 15.17 14.59
C LYS A 140 -32.14 14.38 14.25
N LYS A 141 -32.09 13.10 14.63
CA LYS A 141 -30.95 12.22 14.29
C LYS A 141 -30.83 12.00 12.79
N HIS A 142 -31.95 11.87 12.09
CA HIS A 142 -31.96 11.73 10.64
C HIS A 142 -31.39 12.98 9.96
N VAL A 143 -31.81 14.18 10.39
CA VAL A 143 -31.26 15.45 9.87
C VAL A 143 -29.76 15.56 10.14
N GLN A 144 -29.30 15.24 11.36
CA GLN A 144 -27.86 15.23 11.68
C GLN A 144 -27.05 14.28 10.78
N LEU A 145 -27.53 13.06 10.58
CA LEU A 145 -26.86 12.10 9.70
C LEU A 145 -26.85 12.55 8.23
N MET A 146 -27.90 13.25 7.78
CA MET A 146 -27.95 13.81 6.44
C MET A 146 -26.95 14.96 6.26
N GLU A 147 -26.75 15.80 7.28
CA GLU A 147 -25.72 16.84 7.30
C GLU A 147 -24.31 16.24 7.29
N GLU A 148 -24.04 15.25 8.16
CA GLU A 148 -22.75 14.55 8.18
C GLU A 148 -22.44 13.87 6.84
N LYS A 149 -23.45 13.24 6.22
CA LYS A 149 -23.32 12.63 4.90
C LYS A 149 -23.02 13.67 3.82
N ALA A 150 -23.65 14.84 3.86
CA ALA A 150 -23.37 15.93 2.93
C ALA A 150 -21.92 16.40 3.06
N VAL A 151 -21.45 16.65 4.29
CA VAL A 151 -20.05 17.03 4.56
C VAL A 151 -19.06 15.98 4.04
N LEU A 152 -19.31 14.69 4.29
CA LEU A 152 -18.45 13.62 3.78
C LEU A 152 -18.46 13.53 2.24
N THR A 153 -19.59 13.85 1.60
CA THR A 153 -19.70 13.87 0.14
C THR A 153 -18.88 15.03 -0.45
N ASP A 154 -18.95 16.21 0.17
CA ASP A 154 -18.16 17.37 -0.23
C ASP A 154 -16.65 17.12 -0.04
N GLN A 155 -16.26 16.50 1.07
CA GLN A 155 -14.86 16.10 1.32
C GLN A 155 -14.37 15.09 0.28
N LEU A 156 -15.19 14.09 -0.05
CA LEU A 156 -14.84 13.10 -1.07
C LEU A 156 -14.66 13.76 -2.45
N GLN A 157 -15.50 14.72 -2.80
CA GLN A 157 -15.36 15.46 -4.06
C GLN A 157 -14.07 16.30 -4.08
N ALA A 158 -13.77 17.01 -2.99
CA ALA A 158 -12.54 17.79 -2.87
C ALA A 158 -11.28 16.89 -2.95
N GLU A 159 -11.28 15.73 -2.30
CA GLU A 159 -10.19 14.75 -2.41
C GLU A 159 -10.03 14.20 -3.83
N ALA A 160 -11.15 13.97 -4.54
CA ALA A 160 -11.10 13.52 -5.94
C ALA A 160 -10.50 14.58 -6.87
N GLU A 161 -10.80 15.87 -6.65
CA GLU A 161 -10.21 16.99 -7.38
C GLU A 161 -8.70 17.09 -7.09
N LEU A 162 -8.28 17.03 -5.82
CA LEU A 162 -6.88 17.01 -5.43
C LEU A 162 -6.12 15.81 -6.03
N PHE A 163 -6.76 14.64 -6.09
CA PHE A 163 -6.17 13.45 -6.71
C PHE A 163 -5.98 13.64 -8.22
N ALA A 164 -6.95 14.25 -8.90
CA ALA A 164 -6.82 14.56 -10.33
C ALA A 164 -5.68 15.55 -10.60
N GLU A 165 -5.56 16.62 -9.80
CA GLU A 165 -4.45 17.58 -9.89
C GLU A 165 -3.08 16.90 -9.65
N ALA A 166 -3.00 16.03 -8.65
CA ALA A 166 -1.79 15.29 -8.34
C ALA A 166 -1.38 14.34 -9.49
N GLU A 167 -2.34 13.65 -10.11
CA GLU A 167 -2.07 12.77 -11.25
C GLU A 167 -1.64 13.57 -12.49
N GLU A 168 -2.23 14.75 -12.73
CA GLU A 168 -1.80 15.64 -13.81
C GLU A 168 -0.36 16.15 -13.59
N MET A 169 -0.03 16.55 -12.36
CA MET A 169 1.34 16.94 -12.00
C MET A 169 2.31 15.76 -12.18
N ARG A 170 1.90 14.54 -11.80
CA ARG A 170 2.70 13.33 -11.98
C ARG A 170 2.96 13.07 -13.46
N ALA A 171 1.95 13.18 -14.31
CA ALA A 171 2.09 13.02 -15.76
C ALA A 171 3.06 14.06 -16.35
N ARG A 172 2.97 15.33 -15.92
CA ARG A 172 3.92 16.38 -16.32
C ARG A 172 5.36 16.06 -15.90
N LEU A 173 5.56 15.60 -14.68
CA LEU A 173 6.88 15.19 -14.18
C LEU A 173 7.44 13.99 -14.94
N VAL A 174 6.60 13.01 -15.31
CA VAL A 174 7.02 11.88 -16.14
C VAL A 174 7.48 12.35 -17.52
N SER A 175 6.73 13.22 -18.19
CA SER A 175 7.14 13.81 -19.48
C SER A 175 8.47 14.56 -19.34
N ARG A 176 8.60 15.40 -18.31
CA ARG A 176 9.83 16.18 -18.09
C ARG A 176 11.02 15.28 -17.79
N LYS A 177 10.81 14.20 -17.04
CA LYS A 177 11.84 13.20 -16.78
C LYS A 177 12.31 12.56 -18.09
N GLN A 178 11.38 12.21 -18.97
CA GLN A 178 11.68 11.60 -20.27
C GLN A 178 12.52 12.54 -21.15
N GLU A 179 12.15 13.82 -21.24
CA GLU A 179 12.95 14.85 -21.94
C GLU A 179 14.37 14.97 -21.37
N LEU A 180 14.51 14.93 -20.04
CA LEU A 180 15.82 15.01 -19.39
C LEU A 180 16.66 13.74 -19.64
N GLU A 181 16.04 12.56 -19.65
CA GLU A 181 16.71 11.30 -20.01
C GLU A 181 17.19 11.32 -21.47
N GLU A 182 16.42 11.88 -22.40
CA GLU A 182 16.85 12.07 -23.80
C GLU A 182 18.05 13.01 -23.91
N ILE A 183 17.99 14.20 -23.28
CA ILE A 183 19.10 15.17 -23.28
C ILE A 183 20.36 14.56 -22.65
N LEU A 184 20.20 13.78 -21.57
CA LEU A 184 21.32 13.14 -20.89
C LEU A 184 21.98 12.11 -21.82
N GLY A 185 21.19 11.29 -22.53
CA GLY A 185 21.70 10.37 -23.53
C GLY A 185 22.44 11.05 -24.70
N GLU A 186 21.93 12.19 -25.19
CA GLU A 186 22.63 12.99 -26.21
C GLU A 186 23.97 13.54 -25.70
N LEU A 187 24.03 14.02 -24.46
CA LEU A 187 25.25 14.54 -23.86
C LEU A 187 26.28 13.43 -23.58
N GLU A 188 25.83 12.26 -23.13
CA GLU A 188 26.68 11.07 -22.97
C GLU A 188 27.30 10.67 -24.32
N GLY A 189 26.52 10.62 -25.40
CA GLY A 189 27.04 10.32 -26.73
C GLY A 189 28.07 11.36 -27.23
N ARG A 190 27.82 12.65 -27.02
CA ARG A 190 28.78 13.71 -27.36
C ARG A 190 30.07 13.63 -26.53
N LEU A 191 29.97 13.22 -25.28
CA LEU A 191 31.14 13.01 -24.43
C LEU A 191 32.00 11.86 -24.97
N GLU A 192 31.37 10.75 -25.36
CA GLU A 192 32.05 9.59 -25.96
C GLU A 192 32.77 9.97 -27.26
N GLU A 193 32.13 10.75 -28.14
CA GLU A 193 32.76 11.27 -29.36
C GLU A 193 33.99 12.16 -29.08
N GLU A 194 33.92 13.04 -28.09
CA GLU A 194 35.06 13.90 -27.70
C GLU A 194 36.18 13.11 -27.02
N GLU A 195 35.85 12.06 -26.25
CA GLU A 195 36.84 11.13 -25.69
C GLU A 195 37.58 10.37 -26.80
N GLU A 196 36.86 9.83 -27.80
CA GLU A 196 37.46 9.19 -28.97
C GLU A 196 38.36 10.16 -29.75
N ARG A 197 37.89 11.40 -29.96
CA ARG A 197 38.67 12.46 -30.60
C ARG A 197 39.94 12.78 -29.80
N GLY A 198 39.84 12.83 -28.48
CA GLY A 198 40.97 13.01 -27.57
C GLY A 198 42.02 11.89 -27.69
N VAL A 199 41.58 10.64 -27.79
CA VAL A 199 42.46 9.48 -28.04
C VAL A 199 43.13 9.58 -29.41
N GLN A 200 42.38 9.93 -30.47
CA GLN A 200 42.93 10.12 -31.82
C GLN A 200 44.01 11.21 -31.84
N MET A 201 43.72 12.39 -31.28
CA MET A 201 44.66 13.51 -31.18
C MET A 201 45.92 13.12 -30.38
N THR A 202 45.77 12.33 -29.31
CA THR A 202 46.90 11.83 -28.52
C THR A 202 47.79 10.89 -29.34
N ASN A 203 47.18 10.01 -30.14
CA ASN A 203 47.91 9.12 -31.05
C ASN A 203 48.63 9.88 -32.18
N GLU A 204 47.97 10.88 -32.78
CA GLU A 204 48.59 11.75 -33.79
C GLU A 204 49.76 12.54 -33.22
N LYS A 205 49.59 13.13 -32.03
CA LYS A 205 50.67 13.81 -31.30
C LYS A 205 51.87 12.89 -31.09
N LYS A 206 51.63 11.64 -30.66
CA LYS A 206 52.69 10.64 -30.46
C LYS A 206 53.43 10.32 -31.76
N LYS A 207 52.70 10.15 -32.88
CA LYS A 207 53.31 9.95 -34.21
C LYS A 207 54.13 11.15 -34.65
N MET A 208 53.63 12.36 -34.45
CA MET A 208 54.33 13.59 -34.80
C MET A 208 55.60 13.76 -33.95
N GLN A 209 55.52 13.48 -32.65
CA GLN A 209 56.69 13.51 -31.76
C GLN A 209 57.73 12.49 -32.17
N GLN A 210 57.32 11.25 -32.51
CA GLN A 210 58.22 10.25 -33.08
C GLN A 210 58.91 10.77 -34.35
N HIS A 211 58.14 11.39 -35.26
CA HIS A 211 58.68 11.92 -36.51
C HIS A 211 59.67 13.07 -36.28
N VAL A 212 59.41 13.94 -35.29
CA VAL A 212 60.35 15.00 -34.88
C VAL A 212 61.64 14.39 -34.34
N THR A 213 61.58 13.40 -33.45
CA THR A 213 62.79 12.72 -32.97
C THR A 213 63.56 12.04 -34.10
N ASP A 214 62.89 11.39 -35.05
CA ASP A 214 63.55 10.75 -36.19
C ASP A 214 64.26 11.80 -37.08
N LEU A 215 63.68 12.99 -37.26
CA LEU A 215 64.29 14.09 -38.01
C LEU A 215 65.46 14.75 -37.25
N GLU A 216 65.36 14.87 -35.92
CA GLU A 216 66.45 15.33 -35.07
C GLU A 216 67.66 14.38 -35.15
N GLU A 217 67.44 13.06 -35.09
CA GLU A 217 68.48 12.05 -35.28
C GLU A 217 69.11 12.14 -36.69
N GLN A 218 68.29 12.23 -37.75
CA GLN A 218 68.79 12.41 -39.12
C GLN A 218 69.61 13.69 -39.29
N LEU A 219 69.19 14.79 -38.66
CA LEU A 219 69.93 16.05 -38.68
C LEU A 219 71.29 15.90 -38.01
N GLU A 220 71.34 15.24 -36.84
CA GLU A 220 72.59 14.98 -36.12
C GLU A 220 73.54 14.07 -36.93
N GLU A 221 73.01 13.05 -37.61
CA GLU A 221 73.77 12.20 -38.53
C GLU A 221 74.36 13.02 -39.70
N GLU A 222 73.55 13.85 -40.37
CA GLU A 222 74.00 14.71 -41.47
C GLU A 222 75.01 15.77 -41.02
N GLU A 223 74.81 16.37 -39.84
CA GLU A 223 75.79 17.30 -39.25
C GLU A 223 77.13 16.60 -38.97
N SER A 224 77.09 15.37 -38.45
CA SER A 224 78.28 14.55 -38.21
C SER A 224 78.99 14.18 -39.54
N ALA A 225 78.22 13.83 -40.58
CA ALA A 225 78.74 13.53 -41.91
C ALA A 225 79.37 14.78 -42.54
N ARG A 226 78.72 15.94 -42.41
CA ARG A 226 79.24 17.23 -42.86
C ARG A 226 80.54 17.59 -42.15
N GLN A 227 80.66 17.37 -40.84
CA GLN A 227 81.91 17.59 -40.11
C GLN A 227 83.03 16.67 -40.61
N ARG A 228 82.73 15.39 -40.88
CA ARG A 228 83.70 14.45 -41.46
C ARG A 228 84.16 14.90 -42.85
N LEU A 229 83.23 15.27 -43.73
CA LEU A 229 83.54 15.79 -45.06
C LEU A 229 84.34 17.10 -45.00
N GLN A 230 84.07 17.97 -44.03
CA GLN A 230 84.84 19.19 -43.82
C GLN A 230 86.29 18.88 -43.39
N LEU A 231 86.48 17.90 -42.51
CA LEU A 231 87.81 17.41 -42.13
C LEU A 231 88.54 16.77 -43.32
N GLU A 232 87.85 15.97 -44.14
CA GLU A 232 88.40 15.42 -45.39
C GLU A 232 88.77 16.53 -46.39
N LYS A 233 87.92 17.54 -46.54
CA LYS A 233 88.21 18.70 -47.39
C LYS A 233 89.46 19.43 -46.93
N VAL A 234 89.59 19.74 -45.64
CA VAL A 234 90.78 20.43 -45.09
C VAL A 234 92.04 19.58 -45.28
N THR A 235 91.95 18.26 -45.09
CA THR A 235 93.08 17.34 -45.34
C THR A 235 93.44 17.21 -46.83
N LEU A 236 92.47 17.27 -47.73
CA LEU A 236 92.71 17.32 -49.17
C LEU A 236 93.27 18.68 -49.61
N GLU A 237 92.74 19.80 -49.13
CA GLU A 237 93.27 21.15 -49.42
C GLU A 237 94.71 21.31 -48.94
N THR A 238 95.06 20.74 -47.79
CA THR A 238 96.46 20.72 -47.30
C THR A 238 97.36 19.85 -48.19
N LYS A 239 96.88 18.70 -48.68
CA LYS A 239 97.60 17.89 -49.70
C LYS A 239 97.73 18.61 -51.04
N VAL A 240 96.70 19.32 -51.49
CA VAL A 240 96.76 20.11 -52.73
C VAL A 240 97.79 21.21 -52.57
N LYS A 241 97.79 21.96 -51.46
CA LYS A 241 98.82 22.97 -51.18
C LYS A 241 100.23 22.38 -51.14
N SER A 242 100.41 21.19 -50.55
CA SER A 242 101.72 20.53 -50.56
C SER A 242 102.15 20.15 -51.98
N LEU A 243 101.24 19.60 -52.78
CA LEU A 243 101.48 19.26 -54.18
C LEU A 243 101.72 20.51 -55.06
N GLU A 244 101.03 21.62 -54.79
CA GLU A 244 101.27 22.91 -55.45
C GLU A 244 102.65 23.46 -55.10
N THR A 245 103.10 23.33 -53.85
CA THR A 245 104.48 23.68 -53.46
C THR A 245 105.52 22.76 -54.12
N GLU A 246 105.22 21.46 -54.28
CA GLU A 246 106.07 20.54 -55.04
C GLU A 246 106.08 20.88 -56.54
N MET A 247 104.95 21.27 -57.12
CA MET A 247 104.84 21.74 -58.51
C MET A 247 105.61 23.05 -58.74
N LEU A 248 105.55 24.00 -57.81
CA LEU A 248 106.36 25.22 -57.86
C LEU A 248 107.85 24.89 -57.78
N SER A 249 108.25 23.95 -56.89
CA SER A 249 109.66 23.52 -56.79
C SER A 249 110.18 22.83 -58.06
N THR A 250 109.34 22.02 -58.72
CA THR A 250 109.65 21.38 -60.00
C THR A 250 109.61 22.37 -61.17
N GLY A 251 108.72 23.38 -61.10
CA GLY A 251 108.70 24.53 -62.02
C GLY A 251 109.98 25.36 -61.94
N GLU A 252 110.46 25.64 -60.73
CA GLU A 252 111.74 26.33 -60.50
C GLU A 252 112.96 25.50 -60.95
N GLN A 253 112.91 24.16 -60.81
CA GLN A 253 113.93 23.27 -61.41
C GLN A 253 113.91 23.31 -62.94
N ARG A 254 112.73 23.41 -63.56
CA ARG A 254 112.56 23.52 -65.02
C ARG A 254 113.12 24.83 -65.56
N ASP A 255 112.87 25.94 -64.88
CA ASP A 255 113.39 27.27 -65.26
C ASP A 255 114.90 27.42 -65.02
N ARG A 256 115.48 26.65 -64.09
CA ARG A 256 116.94 26.52 -63.95
C ARG A 256 117.58 25.74 -65.10
N LEU A 257 116.85 24.80 -65.72
CA LEU A 257 117.33 24.00 -66.86
C LEU A 257 117.21 24.75 -68.21
N SER A 258 116.23 25.64 -68.37
CA SER A 258 116.04 26.41 -69.61
C SER A 258 117.11 27.50 -69.81
N LYS A 259 117.68 28.06 -68.73
CA LYS A 259 118.73 29.10 -68.79
C LYS A 259 120.14 28.59 -69.11
N VAL A 260 120.37 27.28 -69.14
CA VAL A 260 121.71 26.69 -69.42
C VAL A 260 121.91 26.33 -70.91
N THR A 261 120.86 26.39 -71.75
CA THR A 261 120.91 25.79 -73.11
C THR A 261 121.05 26.83 -74.26
N ILE A 262 121.09 28.14 -74.00
CA ILE A 262 121.32 29.17 -75.05
C ILE A 262 122.60 29.96 -74.73
N VAL A 263 123.70 29.24 -74.54
CA VAL A 263 125.08 29.74 -74.62
C VAL A 263 125.88 28.70 -75.40
N THR A 264 125.58 28.51 -76.69
CA THR A 264 126.45 27.90 -77.70
C THR A 264 125.69 27.86 -79.03
N LEU A 265 126.07 28.72 -79.97
CA LEU A 265 126.20 28.52 -81.43
C LEU A 265 125.93 29.85 -82.16
N ASP A 266 127.06 30.43 -82.62
CA ASP A 266 127.31 31.37 -83.73
C ASP A 266 126.42 32.61 -83.93
#